data_AF-A0A6G4XX09-F1
#
_entry.id   AF-A0A6G4XX09-F1
#
_cell.length_a   1.000
_cell.length_b   1.000
_cell.length_c   1.000
_cell.angle_alpha   90.00
_cell.angle_beta   90.00
_cell.angle_gamma   90.00
#
_symmetry.space_group_name_H-M   'P 1'
#
loop_
_entity.id
_entity.type
_entity.pdbx_description
1 polymer ?
#
loop_
_entity_poly.entity_id
_entity_poly.type
_entity_poly.pdbx_seq_one_letter_code
_entity_poly.pdbx_strand_id
1 'polypeptide(L)' 'APAAAPAAPVDRVAQLTALADLKAQGLLTDEEFAAEKARVLGA' A
#
# COMPACT_ATOMS: atom_id res chain seq x y z
N ALA A 1 25.50 12.91 4.71
CA ALA A 1 24.33 12.01 4.82
C ALA A 1 23.46 12.20 3.60
N PRO A 2 22.98 11.15 2.91
CA PRO A 2 22.08 11.33 1.78
C PRO A 2 20.73 11.81 2.34
N ALA A 3 20.23 12.92 1.82
CA ALA A 3 18.91 13.42 2.18
C ALA A 3 17.86 12.45 1.60
N ALA A 4 16.97 11.95 2.45
CA ALA A 4 15.80 11.19 2.00
C ALA A 4 14.96 12.10 1.10
N ALA A 5 14.87 11.76 -0.18
CA ALA A 5 14.01 12.46 -1.12
C ALA A 5 12.56 12.38 -0.62
N PRO A 6 11.78 13.48 -0.70
CA PRO A 6 10.38 13.44 -0.33
C PRO A 6 9.70 12.41 -1.23
N ALA A 7 9.12 11.37 -0.63
CA ALA A 7 8.29 10.42 -1.36
C ALA A 7 7.24 11.23 -2.12
N ALA A 8 7.25 11.14 -3.45
CA ALA A 8 6.17 11.68 -4.27
C ALA A 8 4.83 11.22 -3.67
N PRO A 9 3.78 12.05 -3.65
CA PRO A 9 2.49 11.64 -3.14
C PRO A 9 2.03 10.44 -3.96
N VAL A 10 2.26 9.25 -3.42
CA VAL A 10 1.90 8.00 -4.08
C VAL A 10 0.39 8.02 -4.12
N ASP A 11 -0.17 8.05 -5.33
CA ASP A 11 -1.62 8.09 -5.52
C ASP A 11 -2.25 6.97 -4.69
N ARG A 12 -3.18 7.32 -3.79
CA ARG A 12 -3.84 6.35 -2.91
C ARG A 12 -4.54 5.28 -3.74
N VAL A 13 -5.06 5.62 -4.91
CA VAL A 13 -5.67 4.65 -5.83
C VAL A 13 -4.63 3.66 -6.33
N ALA A 14 -3.44 4.14 -6.74
CA ALA A 14 -2.35 3.26 -7.18
C ALA A 14 -1.87 2.31 -6.07
N GLN A 15 -1.78 2.80 -4.83
CA GLN A 15 -1.42 1.96 -3.68
C GLN A 15 -2.46 0.87 -3.40
N LEU A 16 -3.75 1.21 -3.44
CA LEU A 16 -4.84 0.25 -3.24
C LEU A 16 -4.88 -0.81 -4.34
N THR A 17 -4.61 -0.43 -5.59
CA THR A 17 -4.50 -1.39 -6.71
C THR A 17 -3.34 -2.35 -6.51
N ALA A 18 -2.16 -1.85 -6.14
CA ALA A 18 -1.01 -2.71 -5.87
C ALA A 18 -1.27 -3.71 -4.73
N LEU A 19 -1.93 -3.29 -3.65
CA LEU A 19 -2.34 -4.19 -2.56
C LEU A 19 -3.33 -5.27 -3.04
N ALA A 20 -4.25 -4.92 -3.93
CA ALA A 20 -5.21 -5.87 -4.49
C ALA A 20 -4.53 -6.91 -5.39
N ASP A 21 -3.56 -6.49 -6.20
CA ASP A 21 -2.78 -7.39 -7.06
C ASP A 21 -1.95 -8.36 -6.22
N LEU A 22 -1.27 -7.88 -5.17
CA LEU A 22 -0.49 -8.71 -4.25
C LEU A 22 -1.38 -9.76 -3.54
N LYS A 23 -2.59 -9.36 -3.12
CA LYS A 23 -3.57 -10.31 -2.57
C LYS A 23 -4.03 -11.33 -3.61
N ALA A 24 -4.31 -10.92 -4.84
CA ALA A 24 -4.76 -11.81 -5.90
C ALA A 24 -3.70 -12.85 -6.27
N GLN A 25 -2.42 -12.49 -6.15
CA GLN A 25 -1.28 -13.40 -6.33
C GLN A 25 -1.05 -14.33 -5.12
N GLY A 26 -1.78 -14.13 -4.01
CA GLY A 26 -1.61 -14.89 -2.77
C GLY A 26 -0.39 -14.48 -1.95
N LEU A 27 0.22 -13.33 -2.23
CA LEU A 27 1.34 -12.79 -1.44
C LEU A 27 0.89 -12.11 -0.15
N LEU A 28 -0.38 -11.69 -0.09
CA LEU A 28 -1.00 -11.13 1.10
C LEU A 28 -2.17 -12.00 1.54
N THR A 29 -2.24 -12.23 2.84
CA THR A 29 -3.45 -12.74 3.49
C THR A 29 -4.54 -11.67 3.53
N ASP A 30 -5.78 -12.08 3.79
CA ASP A 30 -6.91 -11.16 3.92
C ASP A 30 -6.72 -10.14 5.06
N GLU A 31 -6.11 -10.56 6.16
CA GLU A 31 -5.81 -9.70 7.32
C GLU A 31 -4.74 -8.65 6.98
N GLU A 32 -3.65 -9.06 6.32
CA GLU A 32 -2.59 -8.14 5.91
C GLU A 32 -3.10 -7.12 4.88
N PHE A 33 -3.92 -7.57 3.93
CA PHE A 33 -4.55 -6.67 2.96
C PHE A 33 -5.45 -5.64 3.64
N ALA A 34 -6.25 -6.05 4.63
CA ALA A 34 -7.13 -5.15 5.36
C ALA A 34 -6.36 -4.11 6.17
N ALA A 35 -5.28 -4.53 6.85
CA ALA A 35 -4.42 -3.64 7.64
C ALA A 35 -3.75 -2.56 6.77
N GLU A 36 -3.14 -2.95 5.65
CA GLU A 36 -2.48 -1.99 4.75
C GLU A 36 -3.49 -1.09 4.04
N LYS A 37 -4.66 -1.60 3.66
CA LYS A 37 -5.74 -0.77 3.11
C LYS A 37 -6.19 0.30 4.12
N ALA A 38 -6.37 -0.05 5.39
CA ALA A 38 -6.73 0.90 6.43
C ALA A 38 -5.66 2.00 6.60
N ARG A 39 -4.38 1.60 6.59
CA ARG A 39 -3.23 2.51 6.64
C ARG A 39 -3.22 3.51 5.49
N VAL A 40 -3.47 3.04 4.26
CA VAL A 40 -3.51 3.88 3.05
C VAL A 40 -4.70 4.83 3.05
N LEU A 41 -5.84 4.41 3.62
CA LEU A 41 -7.05 5.23 3.76
C LEU A 41 -6.98 6.24 4.92
N GLY A 42 -6.00 6.09 5.83
CA GLY A 42 -5.82 6.97 6.99
C GLY A 42 -6.79 6.65 8.14
N ALA A 43 -7.19 5.39 8.28
CA ALA A 43 -7.99 4.88 9.39
C ALA A 43 -7.12 4.50 10.60
#